data_AF-A0A1B3Z8I5-F1
#
_entry.id   AF-A0A1B3Z8I5-F1
#
_cell.length_a   1.000
_cell.length_b   1.000
_cell.length_c   1.000
_cell.angle_alpha   90.00
_cell.angle_beta   90.00
_cell.angle_gamma   90.00
#
_symmetry.space_group_name_H-M   'P 1'
#
loop_
_entity.id
_entity.type
_entity.pdbx_description
1 polymer ?
#
loop_
_entity_poly.entity_id
_entity_poly.type
_entity_poly.pdbx_seq_one_letter_code
_entity_poly.pdbx_strand_id
1 'polypeptide(L)'
;MATVDGQWNIVVRTPLGEQKAMLNVVSAGTSFTGNLSGALGSVEVKDGTVDGDTLAWVMSITSPMPMKLECTATVDGDTLTGSVGAGGLGSFPVSGVRA
;
A
#
# COMPACT_ATOMS: atom_id res chain seq x y z
N MET A 1 -18.35 8.61 -3.73
CA MET A 1 -17.75 7.80 -2.65
C MET A 1 -16.75 6.91 -3.34
N ALA A 2 -15.45 7.13 -3.12
CA ALA A 2 -14.46 6.41 -3.90
C ALA A 2 -14.49 4.94 -3.47
N THR A 3 -14.51 4.05 -4.45
CA THR A 3 -14.47 2.58 -4.28
C THR A 3 -13.30 2.13 -3.41
N VAL A 4 -12.23 2.92 -3.39
CA VAL A 4 -10.99 2.67 -2.66
C VAL A 4 -11.04 3.00 -1.16
N ASP A 5 -12.03 3.74 -0.67
CA ASP A 5 -12.09 4.20 0.72
C ASP A 5 -12.38 3.05 1.71
N GLY A 6 -11.61 3.02 2.80
CA GLY A 6 -11.82 2.09 3.91
C GLY A 6 -10.55 1.34 4.32
N GLN A 7 -10.75 0.29 5.12
CA GLN A 7 -9.68 -0.56 5.61
C GLN A 7 -9.50 -1.78 4.71
N TRP A 8 -8.24 -2.08 4.40
CA TRP A 8 -7.82 -3.15 3.52
C TRP A 8 -6.83 -4.04 4.25
N ASN A 9 -7.15 -5.31 4.38
CA ASN A 9 -6.23 -6.33 4.84
C ASN A 9 -5.35 -6.73 3.67
N ILE A 10 -4.12 -6.22 3.62
CA ILE A 10 -3.15 -6.51 2.57
C ILE A 10 -2.13 -7.56 3.03
N VAL A 11 -1.69 -8.37 2.07
CA VAL A 11 -0.69 -9.41 2.24
C VAL A 11 0.36 -9.18 1.16
N VAL A 12 1.58 -8.91 1.60
CA VAL A 12 2.75 -8.70 0.74
C VAL A 12 3.57 -9.98 0.73
N ARG A 13 3.79 -10.57 -0.44
CA ARG A 13 4.64 -11.77 -0.55
C ARG A 13 6.09 -11.38 -0.80
N THR A 14 6.90 -11.46 0.25
CA THR A 14 8.34 -11.19 0.17
C THR A 14 9.15 -12.50 0.22
N PRO A 15 10.42 -12.52 -0.22
CA PRO A 15 11.33 -13.65 -0.05
C PRO A 15 11.52 -14.08 1.41
N LEU A 16 11.24 -13.19 2.36
CA LEU A 16 11.31 -13.47 3.79
C LEU A 16 10.01 -14.11 4.33
N GLY A 17 8.96 -14.19 3.51
CA GLY A 17 7.64 -14.74 3.85
C GLY A 17 6.49 -13.79 3.52
N GLU A 18 5.27 -14.25 3.80
CA GLU A 18 4.06 -13.44 3.68
C GLU A 18 3.97 -12.45 4.85
N GLN A 19 3.94 -11.16 4.51
CA GLN A 19 3.81 -10.06 5.47
C GLN A 19 2.38 -9.54 5.43
N LYS A 20 1.64 -9.69 6.53
CA LYS A 20 0.29 -9.11 6.66
C LYS A 20 0.40 -7.66 7.13
N ALA A 21 -0.38 -6.79 6.51
CA ALA A 21 -0.53 -5.41 6.92
C ALA A 21 -1.97 -4.94 6.71
N MET A 22 -2.35 -3.89 7.42
CA MET A 22 -3.65 -3.25 7.33
C MET A 22 -3.45 -1.85 6.75
N LEU A 23 -4.04 -1.59 5.60
CA LEU A 23 -3.99 -0.30 4.92
C LEU A 23 -5.34 0.41 5.11
N ASN A 24 -5.34 1.53 5.80
CA ASN A 24 -6.49 2.43 5.84
C ASN A 24 -6.34 3.47 4.73
N VAL A 25 -7.34 3.59 3.86
CA VAL A 25 -7.35 4.52 2.72
C VAL A 25 -8.45 5.55 2.93
N VAL A 26 -8.07 6.82 2.85
CA VAL A 26 -8.95 7.99 2.90
C VAL A 26 -8.64 8.86 1.69
N SER A 27 -9.39 8.64 0.61
CA SER A 27 -9.28 9.42 -0.61
C SER A 27 -9.91 10.81 -0.47
N ALA A 28 -9.32 11.77 -1.16
CA ALA A 28 -9.69 13.17 -1.22
C ALA A 28 -9.52 13.67 -2.67
N GLY A 29 -10.51 13.38 -3.52
CA GLY A 29 -10.45 13.75 -4.93
C GLY A 29 -9.46 12.86 -5.70
N THR A 30 -8.29 13.39 -6.05
CA THR A 30 -7.23 12.69 -6.80
C THR A 30 -6.04 12.28 -5.92
N SER A 31 -6.09 12.59 -4.63
CA SER A 31 -5.09 12.12 -3.65
C SER A 31 -5.76 11.23 -2.61
N PHE A 32 -4.95 10.46 -1.89
CA PHE A 32 -5.41 9.79 -0.69
C PHE A 32 -4.37 9.88 0.41
N THR A 33 -4.87 9.93 1.63
CA THR A 33 -4.09 9.73 2.83
C THR A 33 -4.43 8.38 3.42
N GLY A 34 -3.50 7.82 4.16
CA GLY A 34 -3.69 6.50 4.72
C GLY A 34 -2.71 6.16 5.80
N ASN A 35 -2.92 4.99 6.41
CA ASN A 35 -1.98 4.41 7.35
C ASN A 35 -1.84 2.93 7.04
N LEU A 36 -0.60 2.49 6.85
CA LEU A 36 -0.24 1.11 6.61
C LEU A 36 0.41 0.56 7.89
N SER A 37 -0.29 -0.33 8.59
CA SER A 37 0.19 -0.97 9.81
C SER A 37 0.49 -2.44 9.54
N GLY A 38 1.75 -2.85 9.61
CA GLY A 38 2.17 -4.23 9.36
C GLY A 38 3.24 -4.72 10.32
N ALA A 39 3.77 -5.92 10.05
CA ALA A 39 4.85 -6.53 10.84
C ALA A 39 6.13 -5.68 10.86
N LEU A 40 6.34 -4.84 9.84
CA LEU A 40 7.48 -3.92 9.73
C LEU A 40 7.26 -2.59 10.47
N GLY A 41 6.08 -2.36 11.06
CA GLY A 41 5.70 -1.12 11.73
C GLY A 41 4.49 -0.43 11.09
N SER A 42 4.18 0.77 11.59
CA SER A 42 3.14 1.63 11.01
C SER A 42 3.78 2.75 10.20
N VAL A 43 3.30 2.95 8.97
CA VAL A 43 3.76 3.98 8.06
C VAL A 43 2.56 4.80 7.61
N GLU A 44 2.60 6.11 7.86
CA GLU A 44 1.62 7.03 7.30
C GLU A 44 1.88 7.26 5.81
N VAL A 45 0.81 7.16 5.02
CA VAL A 45 0.79 7.53 3.61
C VAL A 45 0.20 8.92 3.52
N LYS A 46 1.03 9.92 3.20
CA LYS A 46 0.60 11.33 3.09
C LYS A 46 0.46 11.79 1.64
N ASP A 47 1.29 11.23 0.76
CA ASP A 47 1.37 11.59 -0.66
C ASP A 47 0.88 10.45 -1.56
N GLY A 48 -0.28 9.88 -1.21
CA GLY A 48 -0.95 8.92 -2.07
C GLY A 48 -1.73 9.62 -3.18
N THR A 49 -1.74 9.04 -4.38
CA THR A 49 -2.56 9.47 -5.51
C THR A 49 -3.60 8.40 -5.84
N VAL A 50 -4.79 8.85 -6.24
CA VAL A 50 -5.89 8.00 -6.69
C VAL A 50 -6.20 8.33 -8.15
N ASP A 51 -6.17 7.31 -8.99
CA ASP A 51 -6.59 7.37 -10.39
C ASP A 51 -7.69 6.32 -10.63
N GLY A 52 -8.95 6.76 -10.51
CA GLY A 52 -10.12 5.88 -10.54
C GLY A 52 -10.07 4.84 -9.41
N ASP A 53 -9.71 3.62 -9.77
CA ASP A 53 -9.61 2.48 -8.85
C ASP A 53 -8.15 2.13 -8.51
N THR A 54 -7.18 2.88 -9.06
CA THR A 54 -5.75 2.65 -8.82
C THR A 54 -5.20 3.64 -7.80
N LEU A 55 -4.61 3.11 -6.74
CA LEU A 55 -3.88 3.79 -5.70
C LEU A 55 -2.38 3.68 -6.00
N ALA A 56 -1.68 4.81 -5.98
CA ALA A 56 -0.22 4.82 -6.03
C ALA A 56 0.32 5.67 -4.90
N TRP A 57 1.32 5.16 -4.18
CA TRP A 57 1.96 5.91 -3.11
C TRP A 57 3.40 5.51 -2.95
N VAL A 58 4.17 6.40 -2.35
CA VAL A 58 5.59 6.18 -2.10
C VAL A 58 5.85 6.32 -0.61
N MET A 59 6.56 5.35 -0.05
CA MET A 59 7.05 5.43 1.32
C MET A 59 8.58 5.51 1.29
N SER A 60 9.16 6.47 1.99
CA SER A 60 10.62 6.58 2.11
C SER A 60 11.02 6.18 3.53
N ILE A 61 11.64 5.02 3.67
CA ILE A 61 12.30 4.62 4.90
C ILE A 61 13.67 5.30 4.89
N THR A 62 14.05 6.01 5.95
CA THR A 62 15.32 6.76 6.00
C THR A 62 16.37 6.14 6.93
N SER A 63 15.98 5.17 7.78
CA SER A 63 16.86 4.53 8.76
C SER A 63 16.40 3.11 9.08
N PRO A 64 17.31 2.13 9.29
CA PRO A 64 18.77 2.23 9.22
C PRO A 64 19.33 2.17 7.78
N MET A 65 18.50 1.86 6.78
CA MET A 65 18.84 1.96 5.36
C MET A 65 17.82 2.84 4.64
N PRO A 66 18.25 3.90 3.92
CA PRO A 66 17.34 4.70 3.13
C PRO A 66 16.82 3.90 1.94
N MET A 67 15.51 3.64 1.88
CA MET A 67 14.87 2.93 0.78
C MET A 67 13.54 3.57 0.43
N LYS A 68 13.33 3.78 -0.87
CA LYS A 68 12.05 4.21 -1.43
C LYS A 68 11.24 2.96 -1.78
N LEU A 69 10.08 2.83 -1.18
CA LEU A 69 9.08 1.82 -1.49
C LEU A 69 8.03 2.45 -2.40
N GLU A 70 7.93 1.98 -3.64
CA GLU A 70 6.92 2.42 -4.59
C GLU A 70 5.79 1.41 -4.58
N CYS A 71 4.63 1.81 -4.08
CA CYS A 71 3.47 0.94 -3.95
C CYS A 71 2.42 1.35 -4.97
N THR A 72 1.87 0.34 -5.64
CA THR A 72 0.73 0.49 -6.55
C THR A 72 -0.29 -0.57 -6.18
N ALA A 73 -1.56 -0.19 -6.09
CA ALA A 73 -2.66 -1.11 -5.82
C ALA A 73 -3.89 -0.70 -6.60
N THR A 74 -4.51 -1.65 -7.27
CA THR A 74 -5.80 -1.49 -7.94
C THR A 74 -6.86 -2.19 -7.11
N VAL A 75 -7.95 -1.47 -6.84
CA VAL A 75 -9.13 -1.97 -6.16
C VAL A 75 -10.12 -2.47 -7.20
N ASP A 76 -10.62 -3.69 -7.01
CA ASP A 76 -11.69 -4.28 -7.80
C ASP A 76 -12.77 -4.80 -6.85
N GLY A 77 -13.81 -3.99 -6.65
CA GLY A 77 -14.88 -4.25 -5.69
C GLY A 77 -14.36 -4.35 -4.26
N ASP A 78 -14.35 -5.57 -3.72
CA ASP A 78 -13.88 -5.88 -2.37
C ASP A 78 -12.47 -6.50 -2.34
N THR A 79 -11.81 -6.56 -3.50
CA THR A 79 -10.44 -7.07 -3.64
C THR A 79 -9.46 -5.97 -3.99
N LEU A 80 -8.22 -6.12 -3.54
CA LEU A 80 -7.13 -5.20 -3.83
C LEU A 80 -5.97 -6.02 -4.38
N THR A 81 -5.44 -5.64 -5.53
CA THR A 81 -4.28 -6.29 -6.13
C THR A 81 -3.24 -5.25 -6.46
N GLY A 82 -1.97 -5.55 -6.24
CA GLY A 82 -0.94 -4.52 -6.36
C GLY A 82 0.46 -5.07 -6.37
N SER A 83 1.41 -4.16 -6.33
CA SER A 83 2.83 -4.46 -6.24
C SER A 83 3.55 -3.39 -5.44
N VAL A 84 4.47 -3.82 -4.58
CA VAL A 84 5.40 -2.95 -3.86
C VAL A 84 6.81 -3.14 -4.38
N GLY A 85 7.33 -2.12 -5.04
CA GLY A 85 8.73 -2.01 -5.44
C GLY A 85 9.58 -1.59 -4.24
N ALA A 86 10.42 -2.47 -3.75
CA ALA A 86 11.36 -2.21 -2.67
C ALA A 86 12.77 -1.90 -3.20
N GLY A 87 12.87 -0.97 -4.15
CA GLY A 87 14.15 -0.57 -4.75
C GLY A 87 15.05 -1.77 -5.12
N GLY A 88 16.26 -1.81 -4.56
CA GLY A 88 17.25 -2.87 -4.80
C GLY A 88 16.86 -4.27 -4.32
N LEU A 89 15.79 -4.43 -3.55
CA LEU A 89 15.24 -5.74 -3.15
C LEU A 89 14.33 -6.37 -4.22
N GLY A 90 13.91 -5.60 -5.23
CA GLY A 90 12.97 -6.03 -6.26
C GLY A 90 11.53 -5.60 -5.98
N SER A 91 10.59 -6.16 -6.74
CA SER A 91 9.16 -5.89 -6.62
C SER A 91 8.43 -7.10 -6.05
N PHE A 92 7.54 -6.85 -5.09
CA PHE A 92 6.77 -7.88 -4.41
C PHE A 92 5.28 -7.73 -4.70
N PRO A 93 4.58 -8.81 -5.08
CA PRO A 93 3.16 -8.74 -5.30
C PRO A 93 2.41 -8.52 -3.97
N VAL A 94 1.39 -7.69 -4.04
CA VAL A 94 0.48 -7.36 -2.95
C VAL A 94 -0.91 -7.84 -3.32
N SER A 95 -1.57 -8.51 -2.39
CA SER A 95 -2.98 -8.90 -2.51
C SER A 95 -3.68 -8.51 -1.23
N GLY A 96 -4.88 -7.94 -1.32
CA GLY A 96 -5.67 -7.59 -0.16
C GLY A 96 -7.16 -7.76 -0.38
N VAL A 97 -7.88 -7.71 0.72
CA VAL A 97 -9.34 -7.77 0.76
C VAL A 97 -9.85 -6.69 1.70
N ARG A 98 -11.05 -6.20 1.44
CA ARG A 98 -11.70 -5.24 2.34
C ARG A 98 -11.89 -5.86 3.73
N ALA A 99 -11.61 -5.09 4.78
CA ALA A 99 -11.77 -5.50 6.17
C ALA A 99 -13.23 -5.44 6.64
#